data_AF-A0A218MNV6-F1
#
_entry.id   AF-A0A218MNV6-F1
#
_cell.length_a   1.000
_cell.length_b   1.000
_cell.length_c   1.000
_cell.angle_alpha   90.00
_cell.angle_beta   90.00
_cell.angle_gamma   90.00
#
_symmetry.space_group_name_H-M   'P 1'
#
loop_
_entity.id
_entity.type
_entity.pdbx_description
1 polymer ?
#
loop_
_entity_poly.entity_id
_entity_poly.type
_entity_poly.pdbx_seq_one_letter_code
_entity_poly.pdbx_strand_id
1 'polypeptide(L)'
;MMFDDALIHRVISDMGGWVELCKVDDREYPFKQKEFLTRYQAYLLRDEVGEYPRLLQGIADHQNQQKGFDMQAPVAVGDWSKAAQVYTRGITDFSAVPLKRISPKAIQALLGNQLEDKNEND
;
A
#
# COMPACT_ATOMS: atom_id res chain seq x y z
N MET A 1 6.43 -8.33 -7.73
CA MET A 1 6.17 -9.70 -7.22
C MET A 1 4.67 -9.94 -7.14
N MET A 2 4.24 -11.18 -7.40
CA MET A 2 2.84 -11.60 -7.39
C MET A 2 2.70 -12.93 -6.62
N PHE A 3 2.16 -12.89 -5.41
CA PHE A 3 1.91 -14.08 -4.60
C PHE A 3 0.54 -14.69 -4.93
N ASP A 4 0.39 -15.98 -4.67
CA ASP A 4 -0.86 -16.72 -4.84
C ASP A 4 -1.91 -16.50 -3.73
N ASP A 5 -1.54 -15.76 -2.69
CA ASP A 5 -2.42 -15.34 -1.61
C ASP A 5 -2.52 -13.80 -1.52
N ALA A 6 -3.74 -13.28 -1.69
CA ALA A 6 -4.03 -11.86 -1.62
C ALA A 6 -3.81 -11.26 -0.21
N LEU A 7 -3.91 -12.06 0.85
CA LEU A 7 -3.64 -11.59 2.21
C LEU A 7 -2.17 -11.22 2.39
N ILE A 8 -1.25 -11.88 1.69
CA ILE A 8 0.16 -11.50 1.70
C ILE A 8 0.32 -10.07 1.16
N HIS A 9 -0.35 -9.76 0.04
CA HIS A 9 -0.31 -8.42 -0.56
C HIS A 9 -0.93 -7.37 0.38
N ARG A 10 -2.09 -7.69 0.98
CA ARG A 10 -2.77 -6.82 1.94
C ARG A 10 -1.89 -6.51 3.15
N VAL A 11 -1.37 -7.54 3.82
CA VAL A 11 -0.56 -7.40 5.03
C VAL A 11 0.72 -6.63 4.76
N ILE A 12 1.43 -6.94 3.68
CA ILE A 12 2.66 -6.21 3.33
C ILE A 12 2.36 -4.74 3.08
N SER A 13 1.23 -4.43 2.44
CA SER A 13 0.82 -3.04 2.21
C SER A 13 0.57 -2.29 3.51
N ASP A 14 -0.12 -2.91 4.47
CA ASP A 14 -0.36 -2.32 5.80
C ASP A 14 0.92 -2.18 6.64
N MET A 15 1.93 -3.01 6.37
CA MET A 15 3.25 -2.93 6.99
C MET A 15 4.18 -1.86 6.39
N GLY A 16 3.68 -1.04 5.45
CA GLY A 16 4.45 0.01 4.77
C GLY A 16 4.88 -0.34 3.35
N GLY A 17 4.47 -1.50 2.83
CA GLY A 17 4.70 -1.93 1.46
C GLY A 17 5.99 -2.74 1.27
N TRP A 18 6.14 -3.24 0.04
CA TRP A 18 7.23 -4.16 -0.33
C TRP A 18 8.61 -3.53 -0.19
N VAL A 19 8.75 -2.26 -0.60
CA VAL A 19 10.02 -1.53 -0.51
C VAL A 19 10.49 -1.39 0.94
N GLU A 20 9.59 -1.10 1.88
CA GLU A 20 9.94 -0.99 3.30
C GLU A 20 10.33 -2.35 3.88
N LEU A 21 9.62 -3.42 3.51
CA LEU A 21 9.99 -4.77 3.92
C LEU A 21 11.38 -5.17 3.41
N CYS A 22 11.74 -4.79 2.18
CA CYS A 22 13.06 -5.08 1.60
C CYS A 22 14.22 -4.31 2.25
N LYS A 23 13.96 -3.28 3.06
CA LYS A 23 15.00 -2.51 3.77
C LYS A 23 15.33 -3.07 5.16
N VAL A 24 14.49 -3.98 5.67
CA VAL A 24 14.58 -4.57 7.00
C VAL A 24 15.88 -5.35 7.15
N ASP A 25 16.58 -5.15 8.26
CA ASP A 25 17.78 -5.90 8.60
C ASP A 25 17.52 -7.15 9.48
N ASP A 26 18.55 -7.96 9.69
CA ASP A 26 18.45 -9.22 10.45
C ASP A 26 17.97 -9.03 11.90
N ARG A 27 18.23 -7.87 12.51
CA ARG A 27 17.84 -7.57 13.89
C ARG A 27 16.37 -7.21 13.97
N GLU A 28 15.83 -6.61 12.92
CA GLU A 28 14.43 -6.23 12.80
C GLU A 28 13.52 -7.37 12.35
N TYR A 29 14.05 -8.40 11.67
CA TYR A 29 13.26 -9.52 11.15
C TYR A 29 12.33 -10.19 12.17
N PRO A 30 12.75 -10.51 13.41
CA PRO A 30 11.86 -11.13 14.38
C PRO A 30 10.62 -10.27 14.69
N PHE A 31 10.78 -8.95 14.70
CA PHE A 31 9.68 -8.01 14.95
C PHE A 31 8.75 -7.91 13.74
N LYS A 32 9.32 -7.81 12.53
CA LYS A 32 8.54 -7.78 11.28
C LYS A 32 7.81 -9.09 11.02
N GLN A 33 8.42 -10.22 11.32
CA GLN A 33 7.76 -11.53 11.28
C GLN A 33 6.57 -11.56 12.24
N LYS A 34 6.74 -11.12 13.50
CA LYS A 34 5.66 -11.08 14.48
C LYS A 34 4.52 -10.17 14.04
N GLU A 35 4.85 -8.99 13.51
CA GLU A 35 3.86 -8.07 12.95
C GLU A 35 3.08 -8.71 11.80
N PHE A 36 3.78 -9.30 10.82
CA PHE A 36 3.18 -9.99 9.69
C PHE A 36 2.20 -11.07 10.14
N LEU A 37 2.67 -11.99 11.01
CA LEU A 37 1.85 -13.10 11.52
C LEU A 37 0.60 -12.60 12.24
N THR A 38 0.75 -11.57 13.09
CA THR A 38 -0.37 -11.00 13.85
C THR A 38 -1.45 -10.45 12.92
N ARG A 39 -1.05 -9.69 11.89
CA ARG A 39 -1.99 -9.11 10.92
C ARG A 39 -2.61 -10.17 10.02
N TYR A 40 -1.80 -11.09 9.52
CA TYR A 40 -2.25 -12.16 8.64
C TYR A 40 -3.29 -13.05 9.35
N GLN A 41 -3.03 -13.44 10.60
CA GLN A 41 -4.00 -14.19 11.42
C GLN A 41 -5.28 -13.41 11.67
N ALA A 42 -5.17 -12.10 11.94
CA ALA A 42 -6.35 -11.26 12.13
C ALA A 42 -7.22 -11.19 10.87
N TYR A 43 -6.63 -11.10 9.68
CA TYR A 43 -7.37 -11.13 8.42
C TYR A 43 -7.99 -12.50 8.12
N LEU A 44 -7.26 -13.59 8.38
CA LEU A 44 -7.81 -14.94 8.26
C LEU A 44 -9.05 -15.15 9.12
N LEU A 45 -9.06 -14.63 10.35
CA LEU A 45 -10.19 -14.75 11.27
C LEU A 45 -11.42 -13.95 10.83
N ARG A 46 -11.23 -12.86 10.08
CA ARG A 46 -12.32 -12.00 9.60
C ARG A 46 -12.93 -12.49 8.29
N ASP A 47 -12.27 -13.42 7.60
CA ASP A 47 -12.62 -13.89 6.27
C ASP A 47 -12.81 -12.75 5.25
N GLU A 48 -12.05 -11.65 5.45
CA GLU A 48 -12.06 -10.47 4.58
C GLU A 48 -10.62 -10.12 4.16
N VAL A 49 -10.40 -9.97 2.85
CA VAL A 49 -9.10 -9.54 2.31
C VAL A 49 -9.01 -8.01 2.19
N GLY A 50 -10.13 -7.34 1.92
CA GLY A 50 -10.18 -5.91 1.63
C GLY A 50 -9.47 -5.53 0.32
N GLU A 51 -9.08 -4.26 0.20
CA GLU A 51 -8.32 -3.75 -0.94
C GLU A 51 -6.82 -4.04 -0.80
N TYR A 52 -6.16 -4.42 -1.90
CA TYR A 52 -4.72 -4.73 -1.93
C TYR A 52 -4.12 -4.40 -3.30
N PRO A 53 -2.80 -4.16 -3.37
CA PRO A 53 -2.13 -3.95 -4.65
C PRO A 53 -2.04 -5.25 -5.44
N ARG A 54 -2.26 -5.19 -6.75
CA ARG A 54 -2.08 -6.36 -7.64
C ARG A 54 -0.64 -6.86 -7.72
N LEU A 55 0.32 -5.96 -7.50
CA LEU A 55 1.75 -6.26 -7.51
C LEU A 55 2.43 -5.63 -6.31
N LEU A 56 3.35 -6.37 -5.70
CA LEU A 56 4.32 -5.85 -4.77
C LEU A 56 5.53 -5.36 -5.58
N GLN A 57 5.54 -4.07 -5.89
CA GLN A 57 6.53 -3.42 -6.74
C GLN A 57 7.80 -3.04 -5.95
N GLY A 58 8.96 -3.21 -6.59
CA GLY A 58 10.24 -2.78 -6.05
C GLY A 58 10.55 -1.31 -6.37
N ILE A 59 11.67 -0.81 -5.82
CA ILE A 59 12.14 0.57 -6.07
C ILE A 59 12.40 0.80 -7.57
N ALA A 60 13.00 -0.17 -8.25
CA ALA A 60 13.28 -0.07 -9.69
C ALA A 60 12.00 0.02 -10.53
N ASP A 61 10.96 -0.75 -10.18
CA ASP A 61 9.67 -0.73 -10.86
C ASP A 61 9.03 0.66 -10.77
N HIS A 62 9.01 1.25 -9.58
CA HIS A 62 8.49 2.61 -9.36
C HIS A 62 9.28 3.66 -10.14
N GLN A 63 10.62 3.58 -10.15
CA GLN A 63 11.46 4.51 -10.88
C GLN A 63 11.26 4.40 -12.40
N ASN A 64 11.10 3.18 -12.92
CA ASN A 64 10.85 2.94 -14.34
C ASN A 64 9.49 3.49 -14.76
N GLN A 65 8.45 3.23 -13.97
CA GLN A 65 7.10 3.75 -14.23
C GLN A 65 7.08 5.29 -14.24
N GLN A 66 7.75 5.95 -13.28
CA GLN A 66 7.86 7.42 -13.24
C GLN A 66 8.56 8.01 -14.46
N LYS A 67 9.49 7.26 -15.07
CA LYS A 67 10.23 7.66 -16.26
C LYS A 67 9.57 7.22 -17.57
N GLY A 68 8.44 6.51 -17.50
CA GLY A 68 7.71 6.01 -18.67
C GLY A 68 8.35 4.80 -19.35
N PHE A 69 9.22 4.06 -18.64
CA PHE A 69 9.78 2.80 -19.15
C PHE A 69 8.84 1.63 -18.87
N ASP A 70 8.96 0.59 -19.71
CA ASP A 70 8.23 -0.66 -19.52
C ASP A 70 8.60 -1.32 -18.18
N MET A 71 7.58 -1.88 -17.53
CA MET A 71 7.77 -2.65 -16.31
C MET A 71 8.31 -4.04 -16.66
N GLN A 72 9.27 -4.53 -15.88
CA GLN A 72 9.72 -5.91 -16.03
C GLN A 72 8.58 -6.88 -15.71
N ALA A 73 8.51 -8.00 -16.43
CA ALA A 73 7.50 -9.01 -16.18
C ALA A 73 7.55 -9.49 -14.71
N PRO A 74 6.41 -9.53 -13.99
CA PRO A 74 6.41 -9.89 -12.58
C PRO A 74 6.71 -11.38 -12.38
N VAL A 75 7.39 -11.69 -11.27
CA VAL A 75 7.60 -13.07 -10.82
C VAL A 75 6.38 -13.52 -10.00
N ALA A 76 5.83 -14.67 -10.38
CA ALA A 76 4.79 -15.37 -9.63
C ALA A 76 5.42 -16.24 -8.54
N VAL A 77 4.85 -16.20 -7.34
CA VAL A 77 5.27 -17.01 -6.19
C VAL A 77 4.10 -17.89 -5.75
N GLY A 78 4.33 -19.20 -5.69
CA GLY A 78 3.30 -20.20 -5.38
C GLY A 78 2.58 -20.72 -6.62
N ASP A 79 1.28 -20.98 -6.51
CA ASP A 79 0.45 -21.48 -7.62
C ASP A 79 0.16 -20.37 -8.65
N TRP A 80 0.54 -20.64 -9.90
CA TRP A 80 0.36 -19.67 -11.00
C TRP A 80 -1.09 -19.22 -11.20
N SER A 81 -2.04 -20.16 -11.18
CA SER A 81 -3.44 -19.86 -11.45
C SER A 81 -4.02 -18.96 -10.36
N LYS A 82 -3.69 -19.25 -9.10
CA LYS A 82 -4.10 -18.42 -7.95
C LYS A 82 -3.41 -17.06 -7.97
N ALA A 83 -2.11 -16.99 -8.24
CA ALA A 83 -1.38 -15.73 -8.36
C ALA A 83 -1.96 -14.83 -9.47
N ALA A 84 -2.35 -15.42 -10.61
CA ALA A 84 -3.04 -14.70 -11.68
C ALA A 84 -4.41 -14.16 -11.25
N GLN A 85 -5.16 -14.90 -10.42
CA GLN A 85 -6.42 -14.42 -9.84
C GLN A 85 -6.19 -13.25 -8.88
N VAL A 86 -5.18 -13.33 -8.01
CA VAL A 86 -4.78 -12.23 -7.11
C VAL A 86 -4.45 -10.98 -7.92
N TYR A 87 -3.64 -11.11 -8.97
CA TYR A 87 -3.27 -9.98 -9.82
C TYR A 87 -4.41 -9.35 -10.61
N THR A 88 -5.38 -10.16 -11.03
CA THR A 88 -6.55 -9.68 -11.76
C THR A 88 -7.53 -8.94 -10.85
N ARG A 89 -7.62 -9.35 -9.58
CA ARG A 89 -8.53 -8.75 -8.59
C ARG A 89 -7.91 -7.58 -7.80
N GLY A 90 -6.59 -7.48 -7.76
CA GLY A 90 -5.88 -6.40 -7.06
C GLY A 90 -5.91 -5.06 -7.81
N ILE A 91 -5.55 -3.99 -7.10
CA ILE A 91 -5.57 -2.61 -7.59
C ILE A 91 -4.23 -2.22 -8.20
N THR A 92 -4.22 -1.52 -9.34
CA THR A 92 -3.00 -1.05 -10.03
C THR A 92 -2.33 0.11 -9.30
N ASP A 93 -3.05 1.20 -9.06
CA ASP A 93 -2.54 2.40 -8.37
C ASP A 93 -3.02 2.40 -6.92
N PHE A 94 -2.67 1.34 -6.20
CA PHE A 94 -3.12 1.13 -4.83
C PHE A 94 -2.53 2.18 -3.87
N SER A 95 -3.39 2.72 -3.02
CA SER A 95 -2.99 3.53 -1.87
C SER A 95 -3.72 3.05 -0.63
N ALA A 96 -2.98 2.62 0.39
CA ALA A 96 -3.57 2.13 1.64
C ALA A 96 -4.43 3.19 2.35
N VAL A 97 -4.11 4.46 2.11
CA VAL A 97 -4.89 5.61 2.59
C VAL A 97 -5.43 6.37 1.38
N PRO A 98 -6.74 6.67 1.31
CA PRO A 98 -7.29 7.50 0.25
C PRO A 98 -6.60 8.87 0.21
N LEU A 99 -5.94 9.18 -0.91
CA LEU A 99 -5.32 10.48 -1.15
C LEU A 99 -6.30 11.38 -1.89
N LYS A 100 -6.61 12.55 -1.31
CA LYS A 100 -7.40 13.58 -1.99
C LYS A 100 -6.49 14.78 -2.30
N ARG A 101 -6.28 15.05 -3.58
CA ARG A 101 -5.54 16.25 -3.99
C ARG A 101 -6.39 17.48 -3.68
N ILE A 102 -5.86 18.39 -2.87
CA ILE A 102 -6.52 19.64 -2.52
C ILE A 102 -6.05 20.73 -3.50
N SER A 103 -6.98 21.53 -4.02
CA SER A 103 -6.64 22.65 -4.90
C SER A 103 -6.09 23.83 -4.10
N PRO A 104 -5.24 24.69 -4.69
CA PRO A 104 -4.76 25.91 -4.02
C PRO A 104 -5.90 26.80 -3.49
N LYS A 105 -7.01 26.88 -4.23
CA LYS A 105 -8.21 27.62 -3.83
C LYS A 105 -8.87 27.02 -2.58
N ALA A 106 -8.93 25.68 -2.48
CA ALA A 106 -9.47 25.01 -1.30
C ALA A 106 -8.57 25.20 -0.07
N ILE A 107 -7.25 25.25 -0.24
CA ILE A 107 -6.31 25.59 0.84
C ILE A 107 -6.57 27.03 1.33
N GLN A 108 -6.74 27.97 0.41
CA GLN A 108 -6.97 29.37 0.77
C GLN A 108 -8.31 29.58 1.49
N ALA A 109 -9.36 28.84 1.12
CA ALA A 109 -10.64 28.84 1.83
C ALA A 109 -10.52 28.30 3.26
N LEU A 110 -9.73 27.25 3.48
CA LEU A 110 -9.46 26.72 4.83
C LEU A 110 -8.74 27.73 5.72
N LEU A 111 -7.78 28.47 5.15
CA LEU A 111 -7.03 29.51 5.88
C LEU A 111 -7.87 30.75 6.16
N GLY A 112 -8.81 31.11 5.28
CA GLY A 112 -9.72 32.23 5.45
C GLY A 112 -10.68 32.03 6.64
N ASN A 113 -11.27 30.83 6.75
CA ASN A 113 -12.20 30.52 7.84
C ASN A 113 -11.53 30.55 9.24
N GLN A 114 -10.22 30.26 9.33
CA GLN A 114 -9.50 30.34 10.62
C GLN A 114 -9.17 31.76 11.09
N LEU A 115 -9.30 32.77 10.22
CA LEU A 115 -9.10 34.17 10.58
C LEU A 115 -10.40 34.82 11.08
N GLU A 116 -11.57 34.30 10.68
CA GLU A 116 -12.88 34.77 11.14
C GLU A 116 -13.20 34.24 12.56
N ASP A 117 -12.90 32.96 12.84
CA ASP A 117 -13.11 32.35 14.16
C ASP A 117 -12.25 32.94 15.30
N LYS A 118 -11.18 33.67 14.96
CA LYS A 118 -10.32 34.36 15.94
C LYS A 118 -10.79 35.76 16.32
N ASN A 119 -11.76 36.34 15.59
CA ASN A 119 -12.19 37.71 15.79
C ASN A 119 -13.52 37.84 16.56
N GLU A 120 -14.14 36.73 17.00
CA GLU A 120 -15.38 36.74 17.79
C GLU A 120 -15.18 36.55 19.30
N ASN A 121 -13.93 36.54 19.80
CA ASN A 121 -13.62 36.33 21.22
C ASN A 121 -12.77 37.46 21.86
N ASP A 122 -12.84 38.69 21.34
CA ASP A 122 -12.28 39.91 21.99
C ASP A 122 -13.40 40.88 22.43
#